data_AF-A0A1B6KC76-F1
#
_entry.id   AF-A0A1B6KC76-F1
#
_cell.length_a   1.000
_cell.length_b   1.000
_cell.length_c   1.000
_cell.angle_alpha   90.00
_cell.angle_beta   90.00
_cell.angle_gamma   90.00
#
_symmetry.space_group_name_H-M   'P 1'
#
loop_
_entity.id
_entity.type
_entity.pdbx_description
1 polymer ?
#
loop_
_entity_poly.entity_id
_entity_poly.type
_entity_poly.pdbx_seq_one_letter_code
_entity_poly.pdbx_strand_id
1 'polypeptide(L)'
;VDCFVGNMVSALILPILLFSVASVRSDCYDVNTIDRSARDDFCEQPVFVNFAPKTEEVKMLDNVCHTLFPLPDDPDTFHLYISRVFCDGSNDVISQIITQMELGVTRKTTIYRTFTDYIFGYAGCDTYLVYRCPNFGGKPDDIIVDIYGVSPQCRPIGLSCLRKVEEIIKENGLPEQEFYVLPMKLPHRCVTQQLCLQPPNPFYNKLPSHGLL
;
A
#
# COMPACT_ATOMS: atom_id res chain seq x y z
N VAL A 1 -76.17 10.45 -21.68
CA VAL A 1 -76.03 11.54 -20.69
C VAL A 1 -75.11 11.02 -19.61
N ASP A 2 -73.87 11.53 -19.64
CA ASP A 2 -72.83 11.64 -18.59
C ASP A 2 -72.39 10.36 -17.85
N CYS A 3 -71.18 9.82 -18.12
CA CYS A 3 -69.82 10.23 -17.69
C CYS A 3 -69.48 9.81 -16.24
N PHE A 4 -68.54 8.87 -16.07
CA PHE A 4 -67.42 9.04 -15.13
C PHE A 4 -66.25 8.08 -15.45
N VAL A 5 -65.06 8.64 -15.31
CA VAL A 5 -63.73 8.17 -15.69
C VAL A 5 -63.12 7.29 -14.59
N GLY A 6 -62.32 6.28 -14.95
CA GLY A 6 -61.66 5.40 -13.98
C GLY A 6 -60.50 4.60 -14.55
N ASN A 7 -59.45 5.30 -14.96
CA ASN A 7 -58.02 4.94 -15.04
C ASN A 7 -57.55 3.62 -15.67
N MET A 8 -56.84 3.83 -16.78
CA MET A 8 -55.89 2.95 -17.47
C MET A 8 -55.02 2.10 -16.52
N VAL A 9 -55.08 0.79 -16.71
CA VAL A 9 -54.03 -0.15 -16.33
C VAL A 9 -52.91 -0.01 -17.37
N SER A 10 -51.83 0.68 -17.01
CA SER A 10 -50.58 0.69 -17.79
C SER A 10 -49.43 0.40 -16.82
N ALA A 11 -49.18 -0.88 -16.58
CA ALA A 11 -47.99 -1.33 -15.87
C ALA A 11 -46.80 -1.27 -16.84
N LEU A 12 -46.09 -0.13 -16.82
CA LEU A 12 -44.77 0.02 -17.42
C LEU A 12 -43.79 -0.88 -16.65
N ILE A 13 -43.53 -2.08 -17.17
CA ILE A 13 -42.42 -2.93 -16.72
C ILE A 13 -41.16 -2.31 -17.31
N LEU A 14 -40.48 -1.50 -16.51
CA LEU A 14 -39.14 -1.00 -16.80
C LEU A 14 -38.17 -2.17 -16.59
N PRO A 15 -37.43 -2.65 -17.63
CA PRO A 15 -36.37 -3.60 -17.38
C PRO A 15 -35.26 -2.84 -16.66
N ILE A 16 -35.08 -3.14 -15.38
CA ILE A 16 -33.88 -2.76 -14.63
C ILE A 16 -32.75 -3.52 -15.32
N LEU A 17 -32.02 -2.82 -16.19
CA LEU A 17 -30.70 -3.23 -16.65
C LEU A 17 -29.82 -3.28 -15.39
N LEU A 18 -29.79 -4.46 -14.77
CA LEU A 18 -28.72 -4.86 -13.86
C LEU A 18 -27.44 -4.78 -14.68
N PHE A 19 -26.76 -3.64 -14.64
CA PHE A 19 -25.33 -3.61 -14.86
C PHE A 19 -24.74 -4.48 -13.76
N SER A 20 -24.58 -5.77 -14.07
CA SER A 20 -23.64 -6.63 -13.38
C SER A 20 -22.29 -5.98 -13.57
N VAL A 21 -21.89 -5.13 -12.63
CA VAL A 21 -20.49 -4.79 -12.44
C VAL A 21 -19.83 -6.14 -12.25
N ALA A 22 -19.09 -6.58 -13.26
CA ALA A 22 -18.27 -7.76 -13.15
C ALA A 22 -17.30 -7.49 -12.00
N SER A 23 -17.65 -7.98 -10.81
CA SER A 23 -16.69 -8.14 -9.73
C SER A 23 -15.67 -9.10 -10.29
N VAL A 24 -14.55 -8.57 -10.79
CA VAL A 24 -13.36 -9.36 -11.03
C VAL A 24 -13.06 -10.00 -9.68
N ARG A 25 -13.33 -11.30 -9.58
CA ARG A 25 -12.95 -12.10 -8.43
C ARG A 25 -11.43 -12.10 -8.47
N SER A 26 -10.78 -11.23 -7.69
CA SER A 26 -9.33 -11.28 -7.57
C SER A 26 -9.01 -12.55 -6.79
N ASP A 27 -8.54 -13.58 -7.48
CA ASP A 27 -7.97 -14.76 -6.84
C ASP A 27 -6.62 -14.33 -6.22
N CYS A 28 -6.70 -13.64 -5.07
CA CYS A 28 -5.54 -13.33 -4.25
C CYS A 28 -5.00 -14.62 -3.65
N TYR A 29 -3.68 -14.71 -3.51
CA TYR A 29 -3.07 -15.78 -2.74
C TYR A 29 -3.36 -15.59 -1.26
N ASP A 30 -3.65 -16.70 -0.57
CA ASP A 30 -3.73 -16.74 0.88
C ASP A 30 -2.32 -16.89 1.44
N VAL A 31 -1.84 -15.86 2.14
CA VAL A 31 -0.48 -15.80 2.70
C VAL A 31 -0.55 -15.52 4.18
N ASN A 32 0.29 -16.20 4.97
CA ASN A 32 0.37 -15.94 6.39
C ASN A 32 1.10 -14.61 6.61
N THR A 33 0.42 -13.65 7.24
CA THR A 33 1.03 -12.35 7.54
C THR A 33 1.90 -12.39 8.78
N ILE A 34 2.77 -11.39 8.90
CA ILE A 34 3.58 -11.16 10.10
C ILE A 34 2.97 -10.03 10.95
N ASP A 35 3.28 -10.04 12.25
CA ASP A 35 2.86 -8.99 13.18
C ASP A 35 3.66 -7.70 12.96
N ARG A 36 3.27 -6.94 11.92
CA ARG A 36 3.81 -5.61 11.61
C ARG A 36 2.68 -4.63 11.28
N SER A 37 2.66 -3.49 11.95
CA SER A 37 1.63 -2.46 11.78
C SER A 37 2.08 -1.34 10.83
N ALA A 38 1.14 -0.62 10.23
CA ALA A 38 1.40 0.62 9.50
C ALA A 38 2.03 1.70 10.41
N ARG A 39 1.79 1.61 11.73
CA ARG A 39 2.43 2.47 12.72
C ARG A 39 3.92 2.16 12.89
N ASP A 40 4.32 0.90 12.79
CA ASP A 40 5.75 0.53 12.79
C ASP A 40 6.44 1.13 11.57
N ASP A 41 5.81 1.04 10.40
CA ASP A 41 6.31 1.70 9.18
C ASP A 41 6.42 3.22 9.33
N PHE A 42 5.42 3.86 9.97
CA PHE A 42 5.48 5.30 10.28
C PHE A 42 6.63 5.66 11.23
N CYS A 43 6.87 4.85 12.26
CA CYS A 43 7.94 5.10 13.21
C CYS A 43 9.35 4.81 12.64
N GLU A 44 9.46 3.88 11.68
CA GLU A 44 10.72 3.49 11.05
C GLU A 44 10.98 4.20 9.71
N GLN A 45 10.18 5.20 9.37
CA GLN A 45 10.25 5.88 8.08
C GLN A 45 11.55 6.70 7.87
N PRO A 46 11.97 6.94 6.62
CA PRO A 46 11.36 6.43 5.39
C PRO A 46 11.52 4.92 5.24
N VAL A 47 10.49 4.25 4.74
CA VAL A 47 10.55 2.83 4.42
C VAL A 47 10.90 2.69 2.93
N PHE A 48 12.05 2.10 2.63
CA PHE A 48 12.60 1.96 1.30
C PHE A 48 12.21 0.64 0.65
N VAL A 49 11.80 0.67 -0.62
CA VAL A 49 11.67 -0.56 -1.41
C VAL A 49 13.05 -0.93 -1.92
N ASN A 50 13.62 -2.06 -1.50
CA ASN A 50 15.01 -2.43 -1.84
C ASN A 50 15.13 -3.44 -2.99
N PHE A 51 14.06 -4.12 -3.33
CA PHE A 51 13.92 -4.87 -4.58
C PHE A 51 12.44 -4.96 -4.98
N ALA A 52 12.19 -5.18 -6.26
CA ALA A 52 10.84 -5.28 -6.83
C ALA A 52 10.83 -6.22 -8.05
N PRO A 53 9.67 -6.58 -8.63
CA PRO A 53 9.63 -7.34 -9.88
C PRO A 53 10.42 -6.65 -10.97
N LYS A 54 11.17 -7.43 -11.75
CA LYS A 54 12.02 -6.89 -12.81
C LYS A 54 11.18 -6.48 -14.01
N THR A 55 10.93 -5.19 -14.14
CA THR A 55 10.34 -4.56 -15.34
C THR A 55 11.27 -3.50 -15.91
N GLU A 56 11.01 -3.02 -17.13
CA GLU A 56 11.79 -1.92 -17.71
C GLU A 56 11.66 -0.63 -16.89
N GLU A 57 10.48 -0.38 -16.32
CA GLU A 57 10.24 0.76 -15.43
C GLU A 57 11.07 0.67 -14.15
N VAL A 58 11.10 -0.49 -13.51
CA VAL A 58 11.84 -0.69 -12.25
C VAL A 58 13.36 -0.57 -12.47
N LYS A 59 13.88 -0.99 -13.62
CA LYS A 59 15.31 -0.85 -13.97
C LYS A 59 15.77 0.60 -14.07
N MET A 60 14.86 1.53 -14.35
CA MET A 60 15.16 2.96 -14.42
C MET A 60 15.24 3.62 -13.03
N LEU A 61 14.79 2.93 -11.97
CA LEU A 61 14.74 3.45 -10.61
C LEU A 61 16.07 3.26 -9.88
N ASP A 62 16.49 4.30 -9.17
CA ASP A 62 17.57 4.24 -8.19
C ASP A 62 17.04 3.79 -6.82
N ASN A 63 15.94 4.40 -6.36
CA ASN A 63 15.27 4.05 -5.12
C ASN A 63 13.78 4.41 -5.14
N VAL A 64 13.02 3.76 -4.26
CA VAL A 64 11.64 4.10 -3.95
C VAL A 64 11.49 4.16 -2.44
N CYS A 65 10.79 5.17 -1.94
CA CYS A 65 10.59 5.35 -0.51
C CYS A 65 9.16 5.76 -0.17
N HIS A 66 8.70 5.21 0.94
CA HIS A 66 7.39 5.39 1.54
C HIS A 66 7.53 6.27 2.78
N THR A 67 6.69 7.30 2.85
CA THR A 67 6.61 8.20 4.01
C THR A 67 5.14 8.34 4.40
N LEU A 68 4.84 8.06 5.66
CA LEU A 68 3.48 7.98 6.17
C LEU A 68 3.17 9.21 7.03
N PHE A 69 1.93 9.68 6.95
CA PHE A 69 1.43 10.80 7.74
C PHE A 69 0.10 10.37 8.35
N PRO A 70 0.00 10.21 9.69
CA PRO A 70 -1.23 9.76 10.31
C PRO A 70 -2.36 10.76 10.08
N LEU A 71 -3.57 10.26 9.85
CA LEU A 71 -4.76 11.11 9.85
C LEU A 71 -5.15 11.47 11.29
N PRO A 72 -5.66 12.69 11.53
CA PRO A 72 -5.96 13.15 12.89
C PRO A 72 -7.20 12.47 13.50
N ASP A 73 -8.10 11.96 12.66
CA ASP A 73 -9.41 11.41 13.02
C ASP A 73 -9.45 9.88 13.06
N ASP A 74 -8.48 9.20 12.43
CA ASP A 74 -8.40 7.74 12.38
C ASP A 74 -6.96 7.26 12.66
N PRO A 75 -6.72 6.57 13.78
CA PRO A 75 -5.38 6.12 14.17
C PRO A 75 -4.82 5.01 13.27
N ASP A 76 -5.66 4.33 12.48
CA ASP A 76 -5.28 3.22 11.60
C ASP A 76 -5.12 3.66 10.14
N THR A 77 -5.42 4.92 9.82
CA THR A 77 -5.31 5.46 8.46
C THR A 77 -4.21 6.52 8.35
N PHE A 78 -3.43 6.42 7.28
CA PHE A 78 -2.33 7.33 6.97
C PHE A 78 -2.46 7.83 5.53
N HIS A 79 -1.98 9.05 5.31
CA HIS A 79 -1.60 9.52 3.99
C HIS A 79 -0.19 8.99 3.67
N LEU A 80 -0.04 8.29 2.56
CA LEU A 80 1.22 7.72 2.10
C LEU A 80 1.75 8.50 0.91
N TYR A 81 2.95 9.06 1.04
CA TYR A 81 3.74 9.54 -0.10
C TYR A 81 4.74 8.48 -0.53
N ILE A 82 4.70 8.15 -1.82
CA ILE A 82 5.66 7.26 -2.48
C ILE A 82 6.51 8.14 -3.38
N SER A 83 7.78 8.33 -3.04
CA SER A 83 8.73 8.97 -3.95
C SER A 83 9.49 7.93 -4.75
N ARG A 84 9.48 8.06 -6.07
CA ARG A 84 10.29 7.25 -6.98
C ARG A 84 11.42 8.12 -7.52
N VAL A 85 12.65 7.69 -7.29
CA VAL A 85 13.84 8.40 -7.72
C VAL A 85 14.47 7.60 -8.85
N PHE A 86 14.69 8.26 -9.98
CA PHE A 86 15.24 7.65 -11.18
C PHE A 86 16.77 7.75 -11.19
N CYS A 87 17.42 6.85 -11.92
CA CYS A 87 18.88 6.81 -12.04
C CYS A 87 19.49 8.08 -12.66
N ASP A 88 18.70 8.86 -13.41
CA ASP A 88 19.10 10.16 -13.97
C ASP A 88 19.00 11.31 -12.96
N GLY A 89 18.53 11.02 -11.74
CA GLY A 89 18.31 11.99 -10.68
C GLY A 89 17.00 12.77 -10.80
N SER A 90 16.12 12.46 -11.74
CA SER A 90 14.73 12.93 -11.69
C SER A 90 13.95 12.19 -10.58
N ASN A 91 12.83 12.76 -10.13
CA ASN A 91 11.96 12.10 -9.16
C ASN A 91 10.50 12.48 -9.39
N ASP A 92 9.60 11.57 -9.03
CA ASP A 92 8.19 11.85 -8.88
C ASP A 92 7.67 11.43 -7.50
N VAL A 93 6.49 11.94 -7.15
CA VAL A 93 5.82 11.64 -5.88
C VAL A 93 4.37 11.29 -6.17
N ILE A 94 3.94 10.13 -5.68
CA ILE A 94 2.56 9.65 -5.75
C ILE A 94 1.98 9.65 -4.35
N SER A 95 0.74 10.10 -4.24
CA SER A 95 -0.03 10.09 -2.99
C SER A 95 -1.06 8.96 -3.00
N GLN A 96 -1.21 8.31 -1.85
CA GLN A 96 -2.19 7.27 -1.59
C GLN A 96 -2.77 7.41 -0.19
N ILE A 97 -3.96 6.85 0.04
CA ILE A 97 -4.46 6.60 1.39
C ILE A 97 -4.20 5.13 1.72
N ILE A 98 -3.65 4.88 2.91
CA ILE A 98 -3.41 3.55 3.45
C ILE A 98 -4.18 3.40 4.75
N THR A 99 -4.93 2.31 4.89
CA THR A 99 -5.64 1.95 6.12
C THR A 99 -5.17 0.58 6.57
N GLN A 100 -4.78 0.45 7.83
CA GLN A 100 -4.49 -0.84 8.43
C GLN A 100 -5.79 -1.60 8.67
N MET A 101 -5.88 -2.81 8.12
CA MET A 101 -7.06 -3.66 8.29
C MET A 101 -6.86 -4.62 9.47
N GLU A 102 -5.65 -5.16 9.56
CA GLU A 102 -5.16 -6.07 10.60
C GLU A 102 -3.63 -6.04 10.59
N LEU A 103 -2.98 -6.71 11.54
CA LEU A 103 -1.52 -6.78 11.56
C LEU A 103 -1.00 -7.47 10.29
N GLY A 104 -0.03 -6.83 9.64
CA GLY A 104 0.54 -7.26 8.38
C GLY A 104 -0.37 -7.06 7.16
N VAL A 105 -1.57 -6.48 7.29
CA VAL A 105 -2.47 -6.26 6.16
C VAL A 105 -2.93 -4.82 6.09
N THR A 106 -2.64 -4.19 4.95
CA THR A 106 -3.01 -2.79 4.70
C THR A 106 -3.77 -2.67 3.39
N ARG A 107 -4.83 -1.87 3.41
CA ARG A 107 -5.58 -1.49 2.21
C ARG A 107 -5.06 -0.17 1.70
N LYS A 108 -4.67 -0.10 0.44
CA LYS A 108 -4.18 1.10 -0.22
C LYS A 108 -5.10 1.50 -1.35
N THR A 109 -5.34 2.79 -1.49
CA THR A 109 -6.19 3.34 -2.54
C THR A 109 -5.57 4.57 -3.18
N THR A 110 -5.74 4.64 -4.49
CA THR A 110 -5.52 5.83 -5.30
C THR A 110 -6.86 6.23 -5.93
N ILE A 111 -6.89 7.38 -6.61
CA ILE A 111 -8.09 7.82 -7.34
C ILE A 111 -8.52 6.87 -8.48
N TYR A 112 -7.67 5.90 -8.86
CA TYR A 112 -7.93 4.99 -9.98
C TYR A 112 -8.07 3.52 -9.56
N ARG A 113 -7.44 3.11 -8.46
CA ARG A 113 -7.32 1.69 -8.09
C ARG A 113 -7.22 1.49 -6.58
N THR A 114 -7.56 0.27 -6.17
CA THR A 114 -7.48 -0.19 -4.78
C THR A 114 -6.82 -1.55 -4.74
N PHE A 115 -5.91 -1.76 -3.79
CA PHE A 115 -5.17 -3.00 -3.61
C PHE A 115 -4.89 -3.26 -2.12
N THR A 116 -4.77 -4.52 -1.75
CA THR A 116 -4.35 -4.95 -0.40
C THR A 116 -2.90 -5.37 -0.45
N ASP A 117 -2.08 -4.82 0.44
CA ASP A 117 -0.71 -5.25 0.67
C ASP A 117 -0.67 -6.15 1.92
N TYR A 118 -0.06 -7.32 1.77
CA TYR A 118 0.18 -8.31 2.82
C TYR A 118 1.67 -8.37 3.11
N ILE A 119 2.08 -8.07 4.34
CA ILE A 119 3.44 -8.27 4.82
C ILE A 119 3.52 -9.71 5.35
N PHE A 120 4.25 -10.59 4.66
CA PHE A 120 4.13 -12.04 4.84
C PHE A 120 5.46 -12.75 5.16
N GLY A 121 6.56 -12.01 5.27
CA GLY A 121 7.84 -12.61 5.57
C GLY A 121 8.93 -11.62 5.92
N TYR A 122 9.99 -12.14 6.51
CA TYR A 122 11.20 -11.39 6.84
C TYR A 122 12.42 -12.14 6.31
N ALA A 123 13.12 -11.54 5.34
CA ALA A 123 14.24 -12.15 4.65
C ALA A 123 15.59 -11.95 5.38
N GLY A 124 15.59 -11.25 6.51
CA GLY A 124 16.80 -10.69 7.11
C GLY A 124 17.24 -9.41 6.38
N CYS A 125 18.43 -8.90 6.69
CA CYS A 125 18.92 -7.62 6.13
C CYS A 125 17.92 -6.46 6.32
N ASP A 126 17.18 -6.45 7.43
CA ASP A 126 16.10 -5.50 7.72
C ASP A 126 15.05 -5.43 6.60
N THR A 127 14.80 -6.54 5.89
CA THR A 127 13.90 -6.59 4.73
C THR A 127 12.66 -7.43 4.99
N TYR A 128 11.51 -6.79 4.93
CA TYR A 128 10.20 -7.42 4.96
C TYR A 128 9.67 -7.65 3.54
N LEU A 129 8.89 -8.71 3.35
CA LEU A 129 8.30 -9.07 2.07
C LEU A 129 6.85 -8.64 2.03
N VAL A 130 6.50 -7.91 0.97
CA VAL A 130 5.13 -7.45 0.72
C VAL A 130 4.61 -8.12 -0.53
N TYR A 131 3.45 -8.75 -0.42
CA TYR A 131 2.65 -9.25 -1.54
C TYR A 131 1.48 -8.29 -1.75
N ARG A 132 1.33 -7.78 -2.97
CA ARG A 132 0.21 -6.90 -3.34
C ARG A 132 -0.84 -7.65 -4.14
N CYS A 133 -2.07 -7.64 -3.66
CA CYS A 133 -3.24 -8.12 -4.40
C CYS A 133 -4.14 -6.97 -4.88
N PRO A 134 -4.44 -6.86 -6.19
CA PRO A 134 -5.39 -5.87 -6.69
C PRO A 134 -6.82 -6.18 -6.28
N ASN A 135 -7.57 -5.19 -5.78
CA ASN A 135 -9.00 -5.33 -5.49
C ASN A 135 -9.90 -4.67 -6.55
N PHE A 136 -9.49 -3.52 -7.08
CA PHE A 136 -10.28 -2.73 -8.04
C PHE A 136 -9.38 -1.87 -8.93
N GLY A 137 -9.80 -1.66 -10.19
CA GLY A 137 -9.16 -0.70 -11.10
C GLY A 137 -7.86 -1.18 -11.78
N GLY A 138 -7.63 -2.49 -11.85
CA GLY A 138 -6.51 -3.10 -12.58
C GLY A 138 -6.85 -3.37 -14.06
N LYS A 139 -5.84 -3.37 -14.93
CA LYS A 139 -6.00 -3.98 -16.27
C LYS A 139 -6.07 -5.52 -16.12
N PRO A 140 -6.79 -6.23 -16.99
CA PRO A 140 -6.85 -7.70 -16.98
C PRO A 140 -5.47 -8.37 -17.06
N ASP A 141 -4.48 -7.69 -17.66
CA ASP A 141 -3.10 -8.18 -17.84
C ASP A 141 -2.12 -7.68 -16.74
N ASP A 142 -2.60 -6.92 -15.74
CA ASP A 142 -1.80 -6.38 -14.63
C ASP A 142 -1.72 -7.33 -13.42
N ILE A 143 -2.14 -8.60 -13.56
CA ILE A 143 -1.94 -9.63 -12.50
C ILE A 143 -0.48 -10.11 -12.54
N ILE A 144 0.44 -9.17 -12.40
CA ILE A 144 1.77 -9.46 -11.90
C ILE A 144 1.57 -9.56 -10.39
N VAL A 145 1.80 -10.74 -9.83
CA VAL A 145 2.02 -10.91 -8.39
C VAL A 145 3.17 -9.97 -8.03
N ASP A 146 2.84 -8.82 -7.45
CA ASP A 146 3.80 -7.75 -7.16
C ASP A 146 4.36 -8.03 -5.76
N ILE A 147 5.34 -8.94 -5.70
CA ILE A 147 6.15 -9.18 -4.51
C ILE A 147 7.33 -8.22 -4.54
N TYR A 148 7.51 -7.47 -3.46
CA TYR A 148 8.63 -6.54 -3.31
C TYR A 148 9.13 -6.52 -1.87
N GLY A 149 10.37 -6.07 -1.70
CA GLY A 149 11.02 -5.96 -0.40
C GLY A 149 10.96 -4.54 0.13
N VAL A 150 10.67 -4.38 1.42
CA VAL A 150 10.71 -3.09 2.12
C VAL A 150 11.67 -3.11 3.31
N SER A 151 12.39 -2.02 3.54
CA SER A 151 13.38 -1.89 4.61
C SER A 151 13.45 -0.46 5.16
N PRO A 152 13.64 -0.25 6.47
CA PRO A 152 13.93 1.08 6.99
C PRO A 152 15.35 1.57 6.64
N GLN A 153 16.20 0.70 6.09
CA GLN A 153 17.56 1.05 5.68
C GLN A 153 17.60 1.33 4.16
N CYS A 154 18.14 2.50 3.78
CA CYS A 154 18.41 2.81 2.38
C CYS A 154 19.68 2.07 1.90
N ARG A 155 19.56 0.76 1.69
CA ARG A 155 20.65 -0.11 1.26
C ARG A 155 20.12 -1.20 0.31
N PRO A 156 20.90 -1.60 -0.69
CA PRO A 156 20.56 -2.77 -1.50
C PRO A 156 20.49 -4.03 -0.62
N ILE A 157 19.54 -4.92 -0.92
CA ILE A 157 19.47 -6.22 -0.23
C ILE A 157 20.71 -7.06 -0.52
N GLY A 158 21.22 -7.75 0.51
CA GLY A 158 22.38 -8.63 0.38
C GLY A 158 22.04 -9.94 -0.34
N LEU A 159 23.02 -10.51 -1.06
CA LEU A 159 22.86 -11.77 -1.81
C LEU A 159 22.41 -12.96 -0.95
N SER A 160 22.85 -13.03 0.31
CA SER A 160 22.42 -14.08 1.24
C SER A 160 20.94 -13.97 1.59
N CYS A 161 20.41 -12.76 1.71
CA CYS A 161 19.00 -12.50 2.01
C CYS A 161 18.11 -12.78 0.80
N LEU A 162 18.59 -12.57 -0.44
CA LEU A 162 17.84 -12.94 -1.66
C LEU A 162 17.50 -14.43 -1.73
N ARG A 163 18.40 -15.33 -1.31
CA ARG A 163 18.09 -16.76 -1.23
C ARG A 163 16.96 -17.04 -0.25
N LYS A 164 16.93 -16.32 0.88
CA LYS A 164 15.84 -16.41 1.85
C LYS A 164 14.52 -15.91 1.28
N VAL A 165 14.54 -14.88 0.42
CA VAL A 165 13.35 -14.42 -0.31
C VAL A 165 12.77 -15.56 -1.16
N GLU A 166 13.60 -16.23 -1.97
CA GLU A 166 13.18 -17.35 -2.82
C GLU A 166 12.58 -18.51 -1.99
N GLU A 167 13.20 -18.85 -0.85
CA GLU A 167 12.68 -19.84 0.08
C GLU A 167 11.28 -19.46 0.61
N ILE A 168 11.11 -18.23 1.11
CA ILE A 168 9.83 -17.78 1.69
C ILE A 168 8.72 -17.76 0.63
N ILE A 169 9.01 -17.30 -0.59
CA ILE A 169 8.05 -17.28 -1.70
C ILE A 169 7.56 -18.70 -2.01
N LYS A 170 8.51 -19.65 -2.11
CA LYS A 170 8.21 -21.05 -2.39
C LYS A 170 7.41 -21.71 -1.26
N GLU A 171 7.75 -21.46 -0.01
CA GLU A 171 7.05 -21.99 1.18
C GLU A 171 5.60 -21.50 1.26
N ASN A 172 5.32 -20.28 0.79
CA ASN A 172 3.96 -19.71 0.73
C ASN A 172 3.19 -20.07 -0.55
N GLY A 173 3.75 -20.90 -1.44
CA GLY A 173 3.08 -21.32 -2.68
C GLY A 173 2.86 -20.19 -3.68
N LEU A 174 3.64 -19.10 -3.57
CA LEU A 174 3.60 -17.97 -4.49
C LEU A 174 4.41 -18.29 -5.77
N PRO A 175 4.04 -17.71 -6.92
CA PRO A 175 4.76 -17.95 -8.16
C PRO A 175 6.20 -17.38 -8.11
N GLU A 176 7.12 -18.09 -8.75
CA GLU A 176 8.50 -17.59 -8.91
C GLU A 176 8.52 -16.34 -9.79
N GLN A 177 9.41 -15.40 -9.44
CA GLN A 177 9.49 -14.06 -10.00
C GLN A 177 10.95 -13.65 -10.13
N GLU A 178 11.31 -13.00 -11.23
CA GLU A 178 12.61 -12.31 -11.33
C GLU A 178 12.56 -10.96 -10.61
N PHE A 179 13.57 -10.70 -9.78
CA PHE A 179 13.70 -9.45 -9.02
C PHE A 179 14.79 -8.55 -9.59
N TYR A 180 14.58 -7.24 -9.45
CA TYR A 180 15.61 -6.23 -9.61
C TYR A 180 15.93 -5.60 -8.26
N VAL A 181 17.21 -5.61 -7.87
CA VAL A 181 17.68 -4.96 -6.65
C VAL A 181 17.94 -3.49 -6.95
N LEU A 182 17.31 -2.61 -6.17
CA LEU A 182 17.42 -1.18 -6.37
C LEU A 182 18.79 -0.66 -5.91
N PRO A 183 19.46 0.22 -6.68
CA PRO A 183 20.82 0.68 -6.38
C PRO A 183 21.00 1.49 -5.09
N MET A 184 19.98 2.25 -4.67
CA MET A 184 19.99 3.06 -3.44
C MET A 184 21.11 4.11 -3.34
N LYS A 185 21.44 4.81 -4.44
CA LYS A 185 22.54 5.79 -4.46
C LYS A 185 22.11 7.21 -4.12
N LEU A 186 20.81 7.53 -4.23
CA LEU A 186 20.26 8.88 -4.07
C LEU A 186 19.26 8.98 -2.90
N PRO A 187 19.68 8.74 -1.63
CA PRO A 187 18.77 8.64 -0.48
C PRO A 187 18.08 9.97 -0.10
N HIS A 188 18.70 11.11 -0.40
CA HIS A 188 18.25 12.43 0.08
C HIS A 188 17.02 12.99 -0.65
N ARG A 189 16.43 12.24 -1.59
CA ARG A 189 15.28 12.69 -2.37
C ARG A 189 13.94 12.16 -1.86
N CYS A 190 13.96 11.41 -0.77
CA CYS A 190 12.76 10.97 -0.06
C CYS A 190 12.13 12.11 0.75
N VAL A 191 10.81 12.11 0.85
CA VAL A 191 10.08 13.03 1.72
C VAL A 191 10.55 12.80 3.16
N THR A 192 10.90 13.88 3.84
CA THR A 192 11.66 13.84 5.10
C THR A 192 10.88 13.24 6.26
N GLN A 193 11.65 12.65 7.18
CA GLN A 193 11.24 12.05 8.44
C GLN A 193 10.37 13.01 9.28
N GLN A 194 9.13 12.60 9.60
CA GLN A 194 8.39 13.20 10.71
C GLN A 194 8.75 12.46 12.01
N LEU A 195 8.84 13.20 13.12
CA LEU A 195 8.98 12.61 14.45
C LEU A 195 7.77 11.71 14.73
N CYS A 196 8.02 10.44 15.07
CA CYS A 196 6.97 9.54 15.54
C CYS A 196 6.50 10.00 16.94
N LEU A 197 5.55 10.92 16.98
CA LEU A 197 4.90 11.36 18.21
C LEU A 197 3.57 10.61 18.34
N GLN A 198 3.19 10.23 19.56
CA GLN A 198 1.81 9.82 19.78
C GLN A 198 0.90 10.99 19.37
N PRO A 199 -0.23 10.74 18.68
CA PRO A 199 -1.18 11.80 18.41
C PRO A 199 -1.50 12.50 19.74
N PRO A 200 -1.41 13.85 19.81
CA PRO A 200 -1.68 14.56 21.03
C PRO A 200 -3.08 14.15 21.48
N ASN A 201 -3.16 13.51 22.64
CA ASN A 201 -4.42 13.07 23.19
C ASN A 201 -5.35 14.30 23.28
N PRO A 202 -6.51 14.32 22.59
CA PRO A 202 -7.39 15.49 22.59
C PRO A 202 -7.91 15.83 24.01
N PHE A 203 -7.73 14.92 24.97
CA PHE A 203 -8.10 15.10 26.37
C PHE A 203 -6.99 15.67 27.28
N TYR A 204 -5.77 15.89 26.80
CA TYR A 204 -4.64 16.43 27.59
C TYR A 204 -4.11 17.78 27.08
N ASN A 205 -4.95 18.60 26.45
CA ASN A 205 -4.71 20.04 26.36
C ASN A 205 -4.98 20.72 27.71
N LYS A 206 -4.27 20.29 28.77
CA LYS A 206 -3.99 21.16 29.91
C LYS A 206 -2.54 21.56 29.76
N LEU A 207 -2.32 22.72 29.14
CA LEU A 207 -1.08 23.46 29.31
C LEU A 207 -0.77 23.48 30.82
N PRO A 208 0.46 23.19 31.27
CA PRO A 208 0.83 23.58 32.61
C PRO A 208 0.69 25.09 32.65
N SER A 209 -0.28 25.58 33.41
CA SER A 209 -0.33 26.97 33.83
C SER A 209 1.02 27.25 34.48
N HIS A 210 1.89 27.99 33.79
CA HIS A 210 3.03 28.62 34.44
C HIS A 210 2.47 29.59 35.48
N GLY A 211 2.33 29.09 36.69
CA GLY A 211 2.15 29.83 37.91
C GLY A 211 3.23 29.39 38.87
N LEU A 212 3.95 30.39 39.40
CA LEU A 212 4.91 30.34 40.52
C LEU A 212 6.28 29.77 40.09
N LEU A 213 7.39 30.52 40.09
CA LEU A 213 7.85 31.63 40.95
C LEU A 213 8.54 32.71 40.13
#